data_AF-A0A3M7CLD1-F1
#
_entry.id   AF-A0A3M7CLD1-F1
#
_cell.length_a   1.000
_cell.length_b   1.000
_cell.length_c   1.000
_cell.angle_alpha   90.00
_cell.angle_beta   90.00
_cell.angle_gamma   90.00
#
_symmetry.space_group_name_H-M   'P 1'
#
loop_
_entity.id
_entity.type
_entity.pdbx_description
1 polymer ?
#
loop_
_entity_poly.entity_id
_entity_poly.type
_entity_poly.pdbx_seq_one_letter_code
_entity_poly.pdbx_strand_id
1 'polypeptide(L)'
;MRDPPKQPASHHQERHAIHSTFPTRHPSNTMISDASLYSLAIFLGSASMLMIVLYHFLEINAQDPKEPLTSERKADALPAKAR
;
A
#
# COMPACT_ATOMS: atom_id res chain seq x y z
N MET A 1 -50.85 -55.10 14.11
CA MET A 1 -51.13 -54.03 13.13
C MET A 1 -50.73 -52.71 13.78
N ARG A 2 -49.59 -52.11 13.39
CA ARG A 2 -49.20 -50.75 13.80
C ARG A 2 -49.08 -49.95 12.51
N ASP A 3 -49.97 -49.00 12.32
CA ASP A 3 -50.06 -48.20 11.11
C ASP A 3 -48.87 -47.24 10.94
N PRO A 4 -48.47 -46.92 9.70
CA PRO A 4 -47.42 -45.95 9.37
C PRO A 4 -47.89 -44.48 9.54
N PRO A 5 -47.00 -43.47 9.38
CA PRO A 5 -47.08 -42.18 10.08
C PRO A 5 -48.09 -41.22 9.48
N LYS A 6 -48.74 -40.39 10.32
CA LYS A 6 -49.53 -39.24 9.89
C LYS A 6 -48.75 -37.93 10.09
N GLN A 7 -48.21 -37.40 9.00
CA GLN A 7 -48.15 -35.96 8.74
C GLN A 7 -48.75 -35.78 7.34
N PRO A 8 -49.83 -34.99 7.19
CA PRO A 8 -49.60 -33.59 6.79
C PRO A 8 -50.71 -32.62 7.27
N ALA A 9 -50.34 -31.47 7.82
CA ALA A 9 -51.23 -30.32 7.89
C ALA A 9 -50.40 -29.03 7.74
N SER A 10 -50.26 -28.62 6.49
CA SER A 10 -49.81 -27.30 6.06
C SER A 10 -50.83 -26.24 6.48
N HIS A 11 -50.53 -25.45 7.51
CA HIS A 11 -51.18 -24.16 7.77
C HIS A 11 -50.27 -23.30 8.65
N HIS A 12 -49.45 -22.45 8.04
CA HIS A 12 -49.63 -21.00 8.03
C HIS A 12 -48.39 -20.38 7.36
N GLN A 13 -48.43 -20.38 6.03
CA GLN A 13 -47.66 -19.47 5.20
C GLN A 13 -47.96 -18.03 5.67
N GLU A 14 -46.93 -17.19 5.60
CA GLU A 14 -46.97 -15.73 5.57
C GLU A 14 -46.94 -14.96 6.91
N ARG A 15 -45.81 -15.06 7.62
CA ARG A 15 -45.27 -13.89 8.32
C ARG A 15 -44.15 -13.29 7.48
N HIS A 16 -44.51 -12.20 6.79
CA HIS A 16 -43.68 -11.30 6.02
C HIS A 16 -42.23 -11.21 6.52
N ALA A 17 -41.34 -11.96 5.88
CA ALA A 17 -39.92 -11.67 5.92
C ALA A 17 -39.70 -10.43 5.05
N ILE A 18 -39.70 -9.25 5.66
CA ILE A 18 -39.18 -8.03 5.03
C ILE A 18 -37.67 -8.25 4.88
N HIS A 19 -37.27 -8.82 3.75
CA HIS A 19 -35.89 -8.89 3.30
C HIS A 19 -35.47 -7.47 2.92
N SER A 20 -34.89 -6.74 3.89
CA SER A 20 -34.24 -5.47 3.60
C SER A 20 -32.95 -5.75 2.83
N THR A 21 -33.04 -5.93 1.52
CA THR A 21 -31.90 -5.75 0.61
C THR A 21 -31.56 -4.28 0.58
N PHE A 22 -30.84 -3.84 1.61
CA PHE A 22 -30.09 -2.59 1.53
C PHE A 22 -28.93 -2.87 0.56
N PRO A 23 -28.83 -2.16 -0.58
CA PRO A 23 -27.64 -2.24 -1.40
C PRO A 23 -26.53 -1.57 -0.58
N THR A 24 -25.64 -2.37 0.00
CA THR A 24 -24.40 -1.89 0.58
C THR A 24 -23.57 -1.34 -0.57
N ARG A 25 -23.77 -0.06 -0.90
CA ARG A 25 -22.87 0.69 -1.78
C ARG A 25 -21.55 0.77 -1.04
N HIS A 26 -20.70 -0.24 -1.22
CA HIS A 26 -19.32 -0.16 -0.82
C HIS A 26 -18.68 0.98 -1.62
N PRO A 27 -18.24 2.09 -0.99
CA PRO A 27 -17.34 2.99 -1.67
C PRO A 27 -16.11 2.17 -2.00
N SER A 28 -15.87 1.94 -3.29
CA SER A 28 -14.64 1.37 -3.81
C SER A 28 -13.52 2.40 -3.63
N ASN A 29 -13.17 2.71 -2.38
CA ASN A 29 -11.88 3.28 -2.08
C ASN A 29 -10.91 2.13 -2.28
N THR A 30 -10.41 2.00 -3.52
CA THR A 30 -9.38 1.03 -3.87
C THR A 30 -8.18 1.31 -2.99
N MET A 31 -7.96 0.47 -1.98
CA MET A 31 -6.74 0.53 -1.21
C MET A 31 -5.56 0.31 -2.16
N ILE A 32 -4.51 1.11 -1.98
CA ILE A 32 -3.20 0.90 -2.59
C ILE A 32 -2.81 -0.58 -2.33
N SER A 33 -2.61 -1.35 -3.40
CA SER A 33 -2.29 -2.78 -3.29
C SER A 33 -0.79 -2.93 -3.03
N ASP A 34 -0.37 -3.94 -2.26
CA ASP A 34 1.04 -4.24 -2.01
C ASP A 34 1.84 -4.38 -3.31
N ALA A 35 1.20 -4.87 -4.37
CA ALA A 35 1.80 -4.96 -5.71
C ALA A 35 2.18 -3.58 -6.29
N SER A 36 1.37 -2.55 -6.02
CA SER A 36 1.64 -1.18 -6.46
C SER A 36 2.76 -0.51 -5.64
N LEU A 37 2.87 -0.80 -4.34
CA LEU A 37 3.98 -0.36 -3.51
C LEU A 37 5.29 -1.04 -3.91
N TYR A 38 5.26 -2.34 -4.22
CA TYR A 38 6.40 -3.08 -4.74
C TYR A 38 6.89 -2.47 -6.07
N SER A 39 5.96 -2.23 -7.00
CA SER A 39 6.28 -1.60 -8.29
C SER A 39 6.85 -0.19 -8.12
N LEU A 40 6.28 0.60 -7.21
CA LEU A 40 6.80 1.91 -6.85
C LEU A 40 8.21 1.85 -6.27
N ALA A 41 8.50 0.88 -5.39
CA ALA A 41 9.81 0.71 -4.79
C ALA A 41 10.89 0.37 -5.81
N ILE A 42 10.58 -0.50 -6.79
CA ILE A 42 11.51 -0.82 -7.88
C ILE A 42 11.73 0.40 -8.79
N PHE A 43 10.68 1.15 -9.11
CA PHE A 43 10.79 2.37 -9.91
C PHE A 43 11.62 3.43 -9.19
N LEU A 44 11.30 3.73 -7.94
CA LEU A 44 12.00 4.75 -7.16
C LEU A 44 13.46 4.33 -6.87
N GLY A 45 13.71 3.05 -6.60
CA GLY A 45 15.05 2.52 -6.39
C GLY A 45 15.92 2.57 -7.65
N SER A 46 15.38 2.25 -8.81
CA SER A 46 16.11 2.40 -10.07
C SER A 46 16.32 3.86 -10.47
N ALA A 47 15.30 4.71 -10.28
CA ALA A 47 15.41 6.15 -10.50
C ALA A 47 16.46 6.80 -9.58
N SER A 48 16.54 6.37 -8.31
CA SER A 48 17.54 6.88 -7.37
C SER A 48 18.95 6.46 -7.76
N MET A 49 19.15 5.22 -8.22
CA MET A 49 20.44 4.77 -8.74
C MET A 49 20.90 5.61 -9.94
N LEU A 50 19.99 5.93 -10.86
CA LEU A 50 20.29 6.83 -11.98
C LEU A 50 20.63 8.25 -11.52
N MET A 51 19.86 8.81 -10.57
CA MET A 51 20.12 10.14 -10.02
C MET A 51 21.48 10.24 -9.31
N ILE A 52 21.87 9.23 -8.55
CA ILE A 52 23.16 9.20 -7.84
C ILE A 52 24.33 9.18 -8.85
N VAL A 53 24.24 8.34 -9.88
CA VAL A 53 25.28 8.26 -10.92
C VAL A 53 25.34 9.54 -11.75
N LEU A 54 24.19 10.11 -12.12
CA LEU A 54 24.12 11.37 -12.85
C LEU A 54 24.70 12.52 -12.03
N TYR A 55 24.37 12.61 -10.74
CA TYR A 55 24.95 13.61 -9.85
C TYR A 55 26.47 13.49 -9.83
N HIS A 56 27.00 12.28 -9.64
CA HIS A 56 28.45 12.07 -9.64
C HIS A 56 29.08 12.45 -10.98
N PHE A 57 28.44 12.11 -12.10
CA PHE A 57 28.90 12.48 -13.43
C PHE A 57 28.92 14.01 -13.65
N LEU A 58 27.89 14.73 -13.21
CA LEU A 58 27.84 16.19 -13.34
C LEU A 58 28.84 16.87 -12.39
N GLU A 59 28.99 16.38 -11.16
CA GLU A 59 29.90 16.93 -10.16
C GLU A 59 31.37 16.87 -10.63
N ILE A 60 31.80 15.75 -11.23
CA ILE A 60 33.19 15.62 -11.71
C ILE A 60 33.47 16.41 -12.99
N ASN A 61 32.46 16.68 -13.81
CA ASN A 61 32.62 17.36 -15.11
C ASN A 61 32.30 18.86 -15.03
N ALA A 62 31.73 19.34 -13.92
CA ALA A 62 31.53 20.76 -13.70
C ALA A 62 32.88 21.46 -13.57
N GLN A 63 33.06 22.56 -14.31
CA GLN A 63 34.30 23.36 -14.30
C GLN A 63 34.43 24.23 -13.04
N ASP A 64 33.38 24.27 -12.22
CA ASP A 64 33.33 25.07 -11.00
C ASP A 64 33.74 24.19 -9.80
N PRO A 65 34.85 24.48 -9.11
CA PRO A 65 35.33 23.69 -7.98
C PRO A 65 34.47 24.00 -6.74
N LYS A 66 33.21 23.57 -6.77
CA LYS A 66 32.39 23.57 -5.57
C LYS A 66 32.79 22.37 -4.73
N GLU A 67 33.17 22.63 -3.48
CA GLU A 67 33.45 21.58 -2.48
C GLU A 67 32.36 20.49 -2.57
N PRO A 68 32.74 19.20 -2.65
CA PRO A 68 31.78 18.14 -2.87
C PRO A 68 30.76 18.12 -1.73
N LEU A 69 29.46 18.10 -2.06
CA LEU A 69 28.37 18.09 -1.07
C LEU A 69 28.43 16.86 -0.13
N THR A 70 29.19 15.85 -0.53
CA THR A 70 29.48 14.65 0.28
C THR A 70 30.37 14.95 1.48
N SER A 71 31.23 15.98 1.40
CA SER A 71 32.11 16.43 2.48
C SER A 71 31.33 17.13 3.58
N GLU A 72 30.37 18.00 3.22
CA GLU A 72 29.52 18.72 4.18
C GLU A 72 28.65 17.74 4.99
N ARG A 73 27.99 16.77 4.32
CA ARG A 73 27.16 15.77 5.04
C ARG A 73 27.94 14.85 5.97
N LYS A 74 29.22 14.59 5.71
CA LYS A 74 30.06 13.78 6.60
C LYS A 74 30.38 14.50 7.91
N ALA A 75 30.40 15.84 7.92
CA ALA A 75 30.60 16.64 9.13
C ALA A 75 29.37 16.59 10.06
N ASP A 76 28.16 16.62 9.47
CA ASP A 76 26.90 16.60 10.23
C ASP A 76 26.56 15.22 10.83
N ALA A 77 27.14 14.15 10.28
CA ALA A 77 26.94 12.78 10.76
C ALA A 77 27.85 12.37 11.92
N LEU A 78 28.78 13.24 12.34
CA LEU A 78 29.61 12.98 13.52
C LEU A 78 28.78 13.30 14.78
N PRO A 79 28.58 12.33 15.70
CA PRO A 79 27.89 12.62 16.95
C PRO A 79 28.68 13.68 17.71
N ALA A 80 28.00 14.75 18.14
CA ALA A 80 28.59 15.79 18.98
C ALA A 80 29.31 15.10 20.14
N LYS A 81 30.63 15.23 20.14
CA LYS A 81 31.53 14.57 21.08
C LYS A 81 30.98 14.76 22.49
N ALA A 82 30.55 13.68 23.13
CA ALA A 82 30.11 13.69 24.52
C ALA A 82 31.29 14.24 25.34
N ARG A 83 31.14 15.49 25.79
CA ARG A 83 32.09 16.20 26.64
C ARG A 83 31.86 15.82 28.09
#